data_AF-A0A8H4KA61-F1
#
_entry.id   AF-A0A8H4KA61-F1
#
_cell.length_a   1.000
_cell.length_b   1.000
_cell.length_c   1.000
_cell.angle_alpha   90.00
_cell.angle_beta   90.00
_cell.angle_gamma   90.00
#
_symmetry.space_group_name_H-M   'P 1'
#
loop_
_entity.id
_entity.type
_entity.pdbx_description
1 polymer ?
#
loop_
_entity_poly.entity_id
_entity_poly.type
_entity_poly.pdbx_seq_one_letter_code
_entity_poly.pdbx_strand_id
1 'polypeptide(L)'
;MTSRRSAAAGDDDTALTTIPSSPKEVQQPPRTFRDAVPRQAQFPIAVATSFAMASLGYSLLGELTDGELAALSRSQDTWAEVSLLAGWRVIELTLGWYGKLDSLDVAMLNLLAHGPHYYLLSTFYELNWTISASALAIDVLSMAVPFFLLRPLSTIHTPSAAAAAGLPNRELLDLPLQTYTAALSTGIYTVVLVLSLRFILPRILVVNYSGVPTLEPAYNASYAAILPVTTLFGIAASTFIFAPFATTARAKEDDKLNEFDPVAASLGETVWWNVWGYTVKTKVVIRRTIVVALVTAVNTFLASSKTLYRVDASGAAVYAGVWAFAAICSGIGLGFVGGD
;
A
#
# COMPACT_ATOMS: atom_id res chain seq x y z
N MET A 1 73.10 -65.93 -9.13
CA MET A 1 72.02 -66.62 -8.41
C MET A 1 70.72 -66.34 -9.16
N THR A 2 70.34 -67.26 -10.06
CA THR A 2 69.12 -68.12 -9.97
C THR A 2 67.82 -67.31 -10.11
N SER A 3 67.24 -67.24 -11.31
CA SER A 3 66.15 -68.14 -11.84
C SER A 3 64.79 -67.75 -11.21
N ARG A 4 63.67 -67.49 -11.92
CA ARG A 4 63.02 -68.26 -12.99
C ARG A 4 61.73 -67.53 -13.48
N ARG A 5 61.44 -67.61 -14.80
CA ARG A 5 60.12 -67.75 -15.52
C ARG A 5 58.82 -67.17 -14.90
N SER A 6 58.03 -66.33 -15.57
CA SER A 6 57.22 -66.46 -16.82
C SER A 6 55.73 -66.78 -16.55
N ALA A 7 54.87 -65.91 -17.12
CA ALA A 7 53.50 -66.10 -17.63
C ALA A 7 52.36 -66.53 -16.69
N ALA A 8 51.25 -65.76 -16.66
CA ALA A 8 49.98 -66.11 -17.34
C ALA A 8 48.86 -65.13 -16.94
N ALA A 9 47.91 -64.97 -17.86
CA ALA A 9 46.68 -64.20 -17.77
C ALA A 9 45.69 -64.75 -16.73
N GLY A 10 44.80 -63.89 -16.25
CA GLY A 10 43.61 -64.24 -15.47
C GLY A 10 42.77 -63.00 -15.22
N ASP A 11 41.72 -62.82 -16.03
CA ASP A 11 40.52 -62.08 -15.67
C ASP A 11 40.01 -62.59 -14.32
N ASP A 12 39.62 -61.69 -13.42
CA ASP A 12 38.51 -61.97 -12.51
C ASP A 12 37.97 -60.67 -11.90
N ASP A 13 36.70 -60.43 -12.23
CA ASP A 13 35.78 -59.46 -11.66
C ASP A 13 35.96 -59.32 -10.14
N THR A 14 36.44 -58.16 -9.71
CA THR A 14 36.27 -57.72 -8.32
C THR A 14 35.37 -56.49 -8.30
N ALA A 15 34.10 -56.80 -8.10
CA ALA A 15 33.00 -55.88 -7.87
C ALA A 15 33.41 -54.73 -6.94
N LEU A 16 33.44 -53.52 -7.51
CA LEU A 16 33.43 -52.27 -6.77
C LEU A 16 32.05 -52.13 -6.13
N THR A 17 31.92 -52.56 -4.87
CA THR A 17 30.73 -52.31 -4.05
C THR A 17 30.65 -50.81 -3.76
N THR A 18 30.07 -50.05 -4.68
CA THR A 18 29.64 -48.68 -4.44
C THR A 18 28.50 -48.73 -3.42
N ILE A 19 28.80 -48.34 -2.19
CA ILE A 19 27.80 -48.05 -1.17
C ILE A 19 26.91 -46.93 -1.74
N PRO A 20 25.60 -47.13 -1.93
CA PRO A 20 24.73 -46.04 -2.37
C PRO A 20 24.71 -45.00 -1.26
N SER A 21 25.09 -43.78 -1.63
CA SER A 21 24.92 -42.60 -0.78
C SER A 21 23.47 -42.52 -0.34
N SER A 22 23.27 -42.42 0.98
CA SER A 22 21.98 -42.25 1.62
C SER A 22 21.15 -41.19 0.88
N PRO A 23 19.83 -41.39 0.68
CA PRO A 23 19.00 -40.41 -0.01
C PRO A 23 19.13 -39.08 0.74
N LYS A 24 19.52 -38.01 0.04
CA LYS A 24 19.33 -36.64 0.53
C LYS A 24 17.86 -36.53 0.91
N GLU A 25 17.58 -36.51 2.20
CA GLU A 25 16.28 -36.18 2.73
C GLU A 25 15.90 -34.82 2.16
N VAL A 26 14.97 -34.82 1.19
CA VAL A 26 14.41 -33.59 0.64
C VAL A 26 13.61 -32.99 1.78
N GLN A 27 14.27 -32.13 2.56
CA GLN A 27 13.68 -31.42 3.67
C GLN A 27 12.55 -30.57 3.10
N GLN A 28 11.31 -31.08 3.21
CA GLN A 28 10.13 -30.33 2.77
C GLN A 28 10.10 -29.03 3.58
N PRO A 29 9.92 -27.87 2.93
CA PRO A 29 9.83 -26.62 3.65
C PRO A 29 8.72 -26.72 4.70
N PRO A 30 8.89 -26.11 5.88
CA PRO A 30 7.90 -26.17 6.94
C PRO A 30 6.55 -25.71 6.41
N ARG A 31 5.50 -26.52 6.62
CA ARG A 31 4.13 -26.17 6.23
C ARG A 31 3.74 -24.87 6.90
N THR A 32 3.47 -23.84 6.10
CA THR A 32 3.02 -22.55 6.64
C THR A 32 1.52 -22.61 6.96
N PHE A 33 1.04 -21.77 7.88
CA PHE A 33 -0.39 -21.65 8.19
C PHE A 33 -1.24 -21.48 6.93
N ARG A 34 -0.72 -20.70 5.96
CA ARG A 34 -1.30 -20.51 4.64
C ARG A 34 -1.54 -21.81 3.87
N ASP A 35 -0.63 -22.78 3.96
CA ASP A 35 -0.72 -24.06 3.24
C ASP A 35 -1.77 -24.98 3.87
N ALA A 36 -2.11 -24.76 5.13
CA ALA A 36 -3.16 -25.50 5.84
C ALA A 36 -4.58 -24.97 5.54
N VAL A 37 -4.72 -23.74 5.03
CA VAL A 37 -6.03 -23.10 4.82
C VAL A 37 -6.49 -23.23 3.36
N PRO A 38 -7.71 -23.74 3.08
CA PRO A 38 -8.26 -23.80 1.73
C PRO A 38 -8.31 -22.42 1.07
N ARG A 39 -7.92 -22.33 -0.20
CA ARG A 39 -7.82 -21.05 -0.94
C ARG A 39 -9.08 -20.19 -0.89
N GLN A 40 -10.25 -20.82 -0.92
CA GLN A 40 -11.56 -20.13 -0.88
C GLN A 40 -11.87 -19.53 0.50
N ALA A 41 -11.36 -20.15 1.58
CA ALA A 41 -11.56 -19.69 2.94
C ALA A 41 -10.57 -18.59 3.36
N GLN A 42 -9.45 -18.42 2.63
CA GLN A 42 -8.42 -17.43 2.97
C GLN A 42 -8.98 -16.01 3.02
N PHE A 43 -9.78 -15.57 2.05
CA PHE A 43 -10.33 -14.22 2.07
C PHE A 43 -11.35 -13.99 3.20
N PRO A 44 -12.36 -14.85 3.40
CA PRO A 44 -13.26 -14.73 4.56
C PRO A 44 -12.52 -14.72 5.90
N ILE A 45 -11.49 -15.56 6.06
CA ILE A 45 -10.65 -15.57 7.26
C ILE A 45 -9.88 -14.25 7.38
N ALA A 46 -9.34 -13.71 6.29
CA ALA A 46 -8.65 -12.42 6.31
C ALA A 46 -9.57 -11.29 6.79
N VAL A 47 -10.82 -11.26 6.31
CA VAL A 47 -11.84 -10.29 6.73
C VAL A 47 -12.15 -10.47 8.22
N ALA A 48 -12.46 -11.69 8.67
CA ALA A 48 -12.77 -11.97 10.06
C ALA A 48 -11.63 -11.59 11.01
N THR A 49 -10.39 -11.96 10.67
CA THR A 49 -9.20 -11.59 11.45
C THR A 49 -9.01 -10.07 11.47
N SER A 50 -9.27 -9.37 10.36
CA SER A 50 -9.17 -7.91 10.32
C SER A 50 -10.11 -7.23 11.30
N PHE A 51 -11.39 -7.62 11.31
CA PHE A 51 -12.36 -7.08 12.25
C PHE A 51 -12.03 -7.46 13.70
N ALA A 52 -11.60 -8.70 13.95
CA ALA A 52 -11.20 -9.13 15.29
C ALA A 52 -10.01 -8.31 15.81
N MET A 53 -8.97 -8.10 14.98
CA MET A 53 -7.81 -7.29 15.35
C MET A 53 -8.16 -5.82 15.58
N ALA A 54 -8.99 -5.23 14.72
CA ALA A 54 -9.44 -3.85 14.89
C ALA A 54 -10.23 -3.72 16.20
N SER A 55 -11.20 -4.61 16.45
CA SER A 55 -11.99 -4.60 17.69
C SER A 55 -11.11 -4.73 18.93
N LEU A 56 -10.19 -5.69 18.96
CA LEU A 56 -9.27 -5.86 20.09
C LEU A 56 -8.36 -4.65 20.28
N GLY A 57 -7.82 -4.10 19.19
CA GLY A 57 -6.95 -2.92 19.22
C GLY A 57 -7.66 -1.70 19.78
N TYR A 58 -8.87 -1.40 19.30
CA TYR A 58 -9.65 -0.26 19.79
C TYR A 58 -10.17 -0.45 21.22
N SER A 59 -10.52 -1.68 21.63
CA SER A 59 -10.85 -1.96 23.04
C SER A 59 -9.67 -1.70 23.97
N LEU A 60 -8.47 -2.16 23.61
CA LEU A 60 -7.25 -1.89 24.38
C LEU A 60 -6.89 -0.40 24.39
N LEU A 61 -7.01 0.27 23.24
CA LEU A 61 -6.75 1.71 23.16
C LEU A 61 -7.72 2.49 24.03
N GLY A 62 -9.02 2.16 23.99
CA GLY A 62 -10.04 2.80 24.82
C GLY A 62 -9.76 2.66 26.31
N GLU A 63 -9.39 1.48 26.77
CA GLU A 63 -9.03 1.22 28.18
C GLU A 63 -7.77 1.98 28.62
N LEU A 64 -6.77 2.10 27.74
CA LEU A 64 -5.51 2.77 28.05
C LEU A 64 -5.57 4.30 27.96
N THR A 65 -6.61 4.85 27.34
CA THR A 65 -6.72 6.28 27.01
C THR A 65 -7.97 6.93 27.58
N ASP A 66 -8.64 6.26 28.53
CA ASP A 66 -9.89 6.72 29.14
C ASP A 66 -10.97 7.13 28.12
N GLY A 67 -10.94 6.51 26.92
CA GLY A 67 -11.88 6.78 25.85
C GLY A 67 -11.75 8.13 25.14
N GLU A 68 -10.58 8.81 25.18
CA GLU A 68 -10.37 10.11 24.51
C GLU A 68 -10.78 10.10 23.02
N LEU A 69 -10.42 9.05 22.27
CA LEU A 69 -10.81 8.93 20.86
C LEU A 69 -12.33 8.76 20.70
N ALA A 70 -12.98 8.03 21.62
CA ALA A 70 -14.42 7.83 21.61
C ALA A 70 -15.18 9.13 21.90
N ALA A 71 -14.59 10.06 22.66
CA ALA A 71 -15.18 11.38 22.93
C ALA A 71 -15.28 12.25 21.67
N LEU A 72 -14.35 12.09 20.72
CA LEU A 72 -14.37 12.78 19.42
C LEU A 72 -15.21 12.04 18.37
N SER A 73 -15.44 10.74 18.58
CA SER A 73 -16.20 9.87 17.69
C SER A 73 -17.70 9.96 17.93
N ARG A 74 -18.44 10.16 16.84
CA ARG A 74 -19.90 10.07 16.82
C ARG A 74 -20.37 8.65 17.06
N SER A 75 -21.36 8.48 17.96
CA SER A 75 -22.09 7.22 18.09
C SER A 75 -22.81 6.89 16.79
N GLN A 76 -22.56 5.68 16.28
CA GLN A 76 -23.24 5.20 15.08
C GLN A 76 -24.61 4.66 15.50
N ASP A 77 -25.59 5.54 15.56
CA ASP A 77 -26.91 5.23 16.15
C ASP A 77 -27.76 4.35 15.23
N THR A 78 -27.40 4.26 13.95
CA THR A 78 -28.15 3.48 12.94
C THR A 78 -27.32 2.31 12.43
N TRP A 79 -27.93 1.13 12.36
CA TRP A 79 -27.36 -0.06 11.69
C TRP A 79 -26.88 0.20 10.27
N ALA A 80 -27.52 1.13 9.55
CA ALA A 80 -27.10 1.53 8.21
C ALA A 80 -25.72 2.21 8.20
N GLU A 81 -25.41 3.05 9.21
CA GLU A 81 -24.11 3.72 9.32
C GLU A 81 -23.01 2.71 9.66
N VAL A 82 -23.28 1.80 10.60
CA VAL A 82 -22.37 0.69 10.94
C VAL A 82 -22.11 -0.19 9.72
N SER A 83 -23.16 -0.57 8.99
CA SER A 83 -23.05 -1.39 7.78
C SER A 83 -22.31 -0.68 6.65
N LEU A 84 -22.44 0.64 6.54
CA LEU A 84 -21.70 1.45 5.56
C LEU A 84 -20.20 1.44 5.85
N LEU A 85 -19.80 1.69 7.11
CA LEU A 85 -18.38 1.72 7.52
C LEU A 85 -17.75 0.32 7.44
N ALA A 86 -18.45 -0.70 7.93
CA ALA A 86 -18.01 -2.09 7.81
C ALA A 86 -17.95 -2.54 6.34
N GLY A 87 -18.93 -2.16 5.54
CA GLY A 87 -18.96 -2.44 4.10
C GLY A 87 -17.79 -1.78 3.36
N TRP A 88 -17.46 -0.53 3.69
CA TRP A 88 -16.29 0.16 3.14
C TRP A 88 -15.00 -0.58 3.48
N ARG A 89 -14.81 -0.99 4.74
CA ARG A 89 -13.66 -1.79 5.16
C ARG A 89 -13.54 -3.09 4.37
N VAL A 90 -14.65 -3.79 4.13
CA VAL A 90 -14.67 -5.00 3.29
C VAL A 90 -14.29 -4.69 1.85
N ILE A 91 -14.73 -3.55 1.30
CA ILE A 91 -14.33 -3.10 -0.05
C ILE A 91 -12.82 -2.87 -0.11
N GLU A 92 -12.21 -2.20 0.87
CA GLU A 92 -10.76 -1.99 0.91
C GLU A 92 -9.98 -3.31 0.95
N LEU A 93 -10.42 -4.25 1.81
CA LEU A 93 -9.85 -5.60 1.88
C LEU A 93 -10.04 -6.35 0.55
N THR A 94 -11.19 -6.20 -0.10
CA THR A 94 -11.50 -6.80 -1.41
C THR A 94 -10.57 -6.24 -2.49
N LEU A 95 -10.37 -4.92 -2.53
CA LEU A 95 -9.45 -4.25 -3.44
C LEU A 95 -8.02 -4.75 -3.24
N GLY A 96 -7.56 -4.87 -1.99
CA GLY A 96 -6.25 -5.43 -1.70
C GLY A 96 -6.12 -6.89 -2.13
N TRP A 97 -7.13 -7.69 -1.82
CA TRP A 97 -7.09 -9.12 -2.11
C TRP A 97 -7.12 -9.38 -3.62
N TYR A 98 -8.12 -8.89 -4.35
CA TYR A 98 -8.26 -9.13 -5.78
C TYR A 98 -7.29 -8.27 -6.63
N GLY A 99 -6.84 -7.13 -6.11
CA GLY A 99 -5.77 -6.32 -6.69
C GLY A 99 -4.37 -6.94 -6.58
N LYS A 100 -4.25 -8.15 -6.01
CA LYS A 100 -2.98 -8.86 -5.79
C LYS A 100 -1.96 -8.06 -4.96
N LEU A 101 -2.45 -7.20 -4.07
CA LEU A 101 -1.63 -6.45 -3.13
C LEU A 101 -1.11 -7.41 -2.05
N ASP A 102 0.15 -7.24 -1.65
CA ASP A 102 0.67 -7.92 -0.47
C ASP A 102 0.43 -7.12 0.81
N SER A 103 0.92 -7.62 1.95
CA SER A 103 0.69 -6.97 3.24
C SER A 103 1.31 -5.58 3.35
N LEU A 104 2.45 -5.33 2.69
CA LEU A 104 3.11 -4.02 2.73
C LEU A 104 2.39 -3.03 1.82
N ASP A 105 1.97 -3.46 0.63
CA ASP A 105 1.13 -2.66 -0.25
C ASP A 105 -0.18 -2.25 0.44
N VAL A 106 -0.84 -3.18 1.12
CA VAL A 106 -2.05 -2.90 1.90
C VAL A 106 -1.76 -1.96 3.07
N ALA A 107 -0.63 -2.13 3.77
CA ALA A 107 -0.25 -1.24 4.85
C ALA A 107 -0.02 0.20 4.36
N MET A 108 0.69 0.37 3.24
CA MET A 108 0.96 1.70 2.65
C MET A 108 -0.31 2.35 2.12
N LEU A 109 -1.18 1.60 1.43
CA LEU A 109 -2.48 2.09 1.00
C LEU A 109 -3.31 2.54 2.21
N ASN A 110 -3.32 1.74 3.28
CA ASN A 110 -4.13 2.06 4.44
C ASN A 110 -3.61 3.26 5.21
N LEU A 111 -2.28 3.42 5.30
CA LEU A 111 -1.66 4.61 5.87
C LEU A 111 -2.08 5.88 5.10
N LEU A 112 -2.04 5.82 3.77
CA LEU A 112 -2.46 6.94 2.91
C LEU A 112 -3.97 7.21 3.01
N ALA A 113 -4.78 6.19 3.27
CA ALA A 113 -6.23 6.31 3.34
C ALA A 113 -6.75 6.81 4.69
N HIS A 114 -6.18 6.33 5.79
CA HIS A 114 -6.63 6.65 7.15
C HIS A 114 -5.81 7.76 7.80
N GLY A 115 -4.55 7.95 7.38
CA GLY A 115 -3.68 9.01 7.88
C GLY A 115 -4.30 10.42 7.86
N PRO A 116 -5.03 10.83 6.80
CA PRO A 116 -5.67 12.15 6.76
C PRO A 116 -6.64 12.40 7.92
N HIS A 117 -7.41 11.38 8.30
CA HIS A 117 -8.36 11.48 9.40
C HIS A 117 -7.64 11.71 10.74
N TYR A 118 -6.59 10.94 11.03
CA TYR A 118 -5.82 11.12 12.26
C TYR A 118 -4.96 12.37 12.26
N TYR A 119 -4.53 12.84 11.10
CA TYR A 119 -3.93 14.17 10.98
C TYR A 119 -4.94 15.27 11.34
N LEU A 120 -6.18 15.19 10.84
CA LEU A 120 -7.24 16.13 11.20
C LEU A 120 -7.47 16.15 12.71
N LEU A 121 -7.58 14.95 13.32
CA LEU A 121 -7.85 14.83 14.75
C LEU A 121 -6.70 15.37 15.61
N SER A 122 -5.47 14.95 15.33
CA SER A 122 -4.30 15.41 16.09
C SER A 122 -4.02 16.90 15.92
N THR A 123 -4.27 17.45 14.73
CA THR A 123 -3.93 18.84 14.43
C THR A 123 -5.01 19.81 14.85
N PHE A 124 -6.29 19.50 14.60
CA PHE A 124 -7.38 20.46 14.78
C PHE A 124 -8.29 20.14 15.95
N TYR A 125 -8.39 18.87 16.37
CA TYR A 125 -9.23 18.42 17.48
C TYR A 125 -8.45 18.17 18.78
N GLU A 126 -7.19 18.61 18.84
CA GLU A 126 -6.33 18.51 20.03
C GLU A 126 -6.17 17.06 20.56
N LEU A 127 -6.42 16.06 19.71
CA LEU A 127 -6.20 14.67 20.08
C LEU A 127 -4.71 14.42 20.26
N ASN A 128 -4.33 13.74 21.34
CA ASN A 128 -2.94 13.40 21.58
C ASN A 128 -2.34 12.65 20.37
N TRP A 129 -1.16 13.07 19.94
CA TRP A 129 -0.47 12.48 18.79
C TRP A 129 -0.19 10.99 19.01
N THR A 130 0.06 10.56 20.25
CA THR A 130 0.30 9.14 20.57
C THR A 130 -0.96 8.30 20.33
N ILE A 131 -2.12 8.78 20.78
CA ILE A 131 -3.41 8.12 20.59
C ILE A 131 -3.74 8.06 19.10
N SER A 132 -3.55 9.16 18.39
CA SER A 132 -3.75 9.24 16.94
C SER A 132 -2.84 8.26 16.18
N ALA A 133 -1.55 8.17 16.57
CA ALA A 133 -0.60 7.25 15.98
C ALA A 133 -0.94 5.78 16.30
N SER A 134 -1.37 5.49 17.53
CA SER A 134 -1.81 4.15 17.95
C SER A 134 -3.07 3.71 17.20
N ALA A 135 -4.06 4.59 17.05
CA ALA A 135 -5.28 4.30 16.30
C ALA A 135 -4.98 4.04 14.81
N LEU A 136 -4.14 4.88 14.20
CA LEU A 136 -3.66 4.66 12.83
C LEU A 136 -2.89 3.33 12.71
N ALA A 137 -2.05 2.99 13.68
CA ALA A 137 -1.34 1.72 13.70
C ALA A 137 -2.29 0.54 13.82
N ILE A 138 -3.34 0.63 14.65
CA ILE A 138 -4.39 -0.39 14.74
C ILE A 138 -5.06 -0.57 13.39
N ASP A 139 -5.46 0.51 12.71
CA ASP A 139 -6.11 0.42 11.40
C ASP A 139 -5.20 -0.25 10.37
N VAL A 140 -3.93 0.16 10.28
CA VAL A 140 -2.93 -0.37 9.36
C VAL A 140 -2.63 -1.85 9.66
N LEU A 141 -2.32 -2.19 10.91
CA LEU A 141 -1.95 -3.55 11.29
C LEU A 141 -3.11 -4.52 11.17
N SER A 142 -4.33 -4.10 11.52
CA SER A 142 -5.52 -4.94 11.38
C SER A 142 -5.86 -5.26 9.93
N MET A 143 -5.37 -4.51 8.93
CA MET A 143 -5.46 -4.92 7.51
C MET A 143 -4.24 -5.71 7.05
N ALA A 144 -3.04 -5.26 7.45
CA ALA A 144 -1.79 -5.81 6.94
C ALA A 144 -1.50 -7.22 7.48
N VAL A 145 -1.77 -7.48 8.76
CA VAL A 145 -1.46 -8.76 9.42
C VAL A 145 -2.24 -9.94 8.81
N PRO A 146 -3.56 -9.85 8.57
CA PRO A 146 -4.28 -10.92 7.88
C PRO A 146 -3.69 -11.24 6.51
N PHE A 147 -3.27 -10.22 5.74
CA PHE A 147 -2.61 -10.41 4.45
C PHE A 147 -1.25 -11.09 4.61
N PHE A 148 -0.46 -10.68 5.60
CA PHE A 148 0.84 -11.27 5.86
C PHE A 148 0.74 -12.76 6.21
N LEU A 149 -0.27 -13.15 6.99
CA LEU A 149 -0.49 -14.54 7.39
C LEU A 149 -1.00 -15.43 6.25
N LEU A 150 -1.78 -14.88 5.32
CA LEU A 150 -2.54 -15.65 4.32
C LEU A 150 -2.00 -15.50 2.89
N ARG A 151 -1.11 -14.54 2.64
CA ARG A 151 -0.56 -14.23 1.31
C ARG A 151 0.96 -14.05 1.40
N PRO A 152 1.73 -14.52 0.40
CA PRO A 152 3.17 -14.29 0.41
C PRO A 152 3.45 -12.83 0.05
N LEU A 153 4.57 -12.31 0.54
CA LEU A 153 5.07 -11.01 0.11
C LEU A 153 5.40 -11.03 -1.39
N SER A 154 5.15 -9.90 -2.05
CA SER A 154 5.53 -9.70 -3.45
C SER A 154 7.03 -9.75 -3.61
N THR A 155 7.48 -10.18 -4.79
CA THR A 155 8.91 -10.21 -5.14
C THR A 155 9.54 -8.83 -4.99
N ILE A 156 8.79 -7.75 -5.24
CA ILE A 156 9.22 -6.35 -5.09
C ILE A 156 9.80 -6.09 -3.68
N HIS A 157 9.16 -6.63 -2.65
CA HIS A 157 9.50 -6.39 -1.25
C HIS A 157 10.40 -7.48 -0.65
N THR A 158 10.78 -8.49 -1.43
CA THR A 158 11.66 -9.59 -1.00
C THR A 158 12.92 -9.63 -1.87
N PRO A 159 14.06 -9.12 -1.39
CA PRO A 159 15.28 -9.01 -2.19
C PRO A 159 15.77 -10.34 -2.76
N SER A 160 15.71 -11.41 -1.97
CA SER A 160 16.14 -12.75 -2.38
C SER A 160 15.27 -13.33 -3.49
N ALA A 161 13.94 -13.18 -3.40
CA ALA A 161 13.04 -13.65 -4.44
C ALA A 161 13.09 -12.77 -5.69
N ALA A 162 13.33 -11.46 -5.55
CA ALA A 162 13.54 -10.57 -6.69
C ALA A 162 14.79 -10.94 -7.48
N ALA A 163 15.90 -11.25 -6.80
CA ALA A 163 17.14 -11.70 -7.43
C ALA A 163 16.93 -13.03 -8.17
N ALA A 164 16.24 -13.99 -7.53
CA ALA A 164 15.92 -15.28 -8.15
C ALA A 164 14.97 -15.14 -9.36
N ALA A 165 14.04 -14.18 -9.33
CA ALA A 165 13.07 -13.94 -10.40
C ALA A 165 13.61 -13.05 -11.53
N GLY A 166 14.80 -12.45 -11.40
CA GLY A 166 15.36 -11.53 -12.40
C GLY A 166 14.49 -10.27 -12.58
N LEU A 167 14.03 -9.67 -11.47
CA LEU A 167 13.11 -8.54 -11.51
C LEU A 167 13.74 -7.33 -12.26
N PRO A 168 13.09 -6.77 -13.29
CA PRO A 168 13.63 -5.63 -14.05
C PRO A 168 13.82 -4.38 -13.19
N ASN A 169 14.80 -3.56 -13.57
CA ASN A 169 15.09 -2.25 -13.01
C ASN A 169 15.13 -2.20 -11.47
N ARG A 170 15.60 -3.27 -10.82
CA ARG A 170 15.60 -3.36 -9.35
C ARG A 170 16.55 -2.36 -8.71
N GLU A 171 17.58 -1.93 -9.41
CA GLU A 171 18.46 -0.82 -9.02
C GLU A 171 17.67 0.48 -8.74
N LEU A 172 16.48 0.63 -9.33
CA LEU A 172 15.61 1.77 -9.04
C LEU A 172 14.93 1.68 -7.65
N LEU A 173 15.02 0.53 -7.00
CA LEU A 173 14.57 0.31 -5.62
C LEU A 173 15.72 0.37 -4.62
N ASP A 174 16.92 0.73 -5.04
CA ASP A 174 18.03 0.94 -4.12
C ASP A 174 17.74 2.12 -3.20
N LEU A 175 18.29 2.05 -1.98
CA LEU A 175 18.02 3.00 -0.91
C LEU A 175 18.19 4.48 -1.33
N PRO A 176 19.21 4.87 -2.13
CA PRO A 176 19.32 6.26 -2.58
C PRO A 176 18.17 6.69 -3.47
N LEU A 177 17.77 5.88 -4.47
CA LEU A 177 16.70 6.26 -5.37
C LEU A 177 15.34 6.24 -4.68
N GLN A 178 15.11 5.25 -3.82
CA GLN A 178 13.91 5.21 -2.98
C GLN A 178 13.80 6.45 -2.07
N THR A 179 14.94 6.96 -1.58
CA THR A 179 14.97 8.20 -0.80
C THR A 179 14.60 9.40 -1.67
N TYR A 180 15.10 9.49 -2.91
CA TYR A 180 14.74 10.59 -3.82
C TYR A 180 13.26 10.57 -4.22
N THR A 181 12.71 9.41 -4.54
CA THR A 181 11.28 9.29 -4.91
C THR A 181 10.37 9.54 -3.71
N ALA A 182 10.77 9.08 -2.52
CA ALA A 182 10.07 9.42 -1.27
C ALA A 182 10.16 10.92 -0.96
N ALA A 183 11.32 11.55 -1.16
CA ALA A 183 11.51 12.99 -0.96
C ALA A 183 10.68 13.82 -1.95
N LEU A 184 10.61 13.40 -3.22
CA LEU A 184 9.75 14.03 -4.23
C LEU A 184 8.28 13.97 -3.80
N SER A 185 7.78 12.77 -3.46
CA SER A 185 6.39 12.62 -3.01
C SER A 185 6.13 13.38 -1.72
N THR A 186 7.08 13.38 -0.77
CA THR A 186 7.01 14.18 0.46
C THR A 186 6.82 15.65 0.12
N GLY A 187 7.68 16.21 -0.74
CA GLY A 187 7.59 17.60 -1.16
C GLY A 187 6.24 17.95 -1.80
N ILE A 188 5.69 17.05 -2.62
CA ILE A 188 4.35 17.24 -3.22
C ILE A 188 3.27 17.29 -2.14
N TYR A 189 3.24 16.33 -1.21
CA TYR A 189 2.29 16.33 -0.09
C TYR A 189 2.47 17.59 0.79
N THR A 190 3.70 17.98 1.09
CA THR A 190 3.99 19.20 1.88
C THR A 190 3.47 20.45 1.18
N VAL A 191 3.76 20.63 -0.10
CA VAL A 191 3.31 21.81 -0.86
C VAL A 191 1.79 21.85 -0.94
N VAL A 192 1.14 20.75 -1.32
CA VAL A 192 -0.32 20.70 -1.43
C VAL A 192 -0.97 21.00 -0.07
N LEU A 193 -0.48 20.38 1.00
CA LEU A 193 -1.06 20.55 2.33
C LEU A 193 -0.83 21.97 2.88
N VAL A 194 0.38 22.53 2.77
CA VAL A 194 0.67 23.91 3.22
C VAL A 194 -0.15 24.94 2.44
N LEU A 195 -0.25 24.81 1.11
CA LEU A 195 -1.09 25.72 0.31
C LEU A 195 -2.56 25.57 0.69
N SER A 196 -3.05 24.34 0.90
CA SER A 196 -4.43 24.10 1.32
C SER A 196 -4.70 24.69 2.70
N LEU A 197 -3.79 24.55 3.65
CA LEU A 197 -3.87 25.14 5.00
C LEU A 197 -3.84 26.67 4.98
N ARG A 198 -3.24 27.30 3.98
CA ARG A 198 -3.20 28.76 3.86
C ARG A 198 -4.42 29.34 3.16
N PHE A 199 -4.90 28.68 2.12
CA PHE A 199 -5.88 29.28 1.20
C PHE A 199 -7.29 28.69 1.28
N ILE A 200 -7.45 27.43 1.72
CA ILE A 200 -8.70 26.70 1.56
C ILE A 200 -9.21 26.16 2.91
N LEU A 201 -8.40 25.35 3.59
CA LEU A 201 -8.81 24.56 4.75
C LEU A 201 -9.29 25.40 5.95
N PRO A 202 -8.68 26.53 6.35
CA PRO A 202 -9.20 27.32 7.47
C PRO A 202 -10.65 27.72 7.26
N ARG A 203 -10.98 28.21 6.06
CA ARG A 203 -12.35 28.59 5.71
C ARG A 203 -13.29 27.40 5.73
N ILE A 204 -12.86 26.26 5.19
CA ILE A 204 -13.66 25.04 5.14
C ILE A 204 -13.94 24.49 6.54
N LEU A 205 -12.92 24.46 7.41
CA LEU A 205 -13.04 23.99 8.79
C LEU A 205 -13.98 24.89 9.60
N VAL A 206 -13.84 26.23 9.51
CA VAL A 206 -14.76 27.15 10.20
C VAL A 206 -16.22 26.94 9.78
N VAL A 207 -16.47 26.82 8.48
CA VAL A 207 -17.84 26.81 7.94
C VAL A 207 -18.51 25.45 8.11
N ASN A 208 -17.76 24.36 7.98
CA ASN A 208 -18.32 23.01 7.85
C ASN A 208 -18.00 22.08 9.02
N TYR A 209 -17.04 22.43 9.87
CA TYR A 209 -16.64 21.62 11.02
C TYR A 209 -16.90 22.40 12.32
N SER A 210 -18.16 22.41 12.74
CA SER A 210 -18.62 23.20 13.90
C SER A 210 -18.13 22.69 15.27
N GLY A 211 -17.37 21.60 15.29
CA GLY A 211 -16.79 20.99 16.49
C GLY A 211 -15.28 21.18 16.62
N VAL A 212 -14.63 21.99 15.77
CA VAL A 212 -13.17 22.19 15.78
C VAL A 212 -12.77 23.14 16.93
N PRO A 213 -11.98 22.68 17.91
CA PRO A 213 -11.47 23.51 19.01
C PRO A 213 -10.55 24.65 18.56
N THR A 214 -9.65 24.40 17.61
CA THR A 214 -8.62 25.35 17.22
C THR A 214 -8.29 25.31 15.73
N LEU A 215 -7.90 26.46 15.19
CA LEU A 215 -7.41 26.63 13.81
C LEU A 215 -5.99 27.18 13.76
N GLU A 216 -5.37 27.39 14.92
CA GLU A 216 -4.03 27.94 15.04
C GLU A 216 -3.01 27.19 14.17
N PRO A 217 -3.02 25.84 14.08
CA PRO A 217 -2.04 25.12 13.25
C PRO A 217 -2.13 25.43 11.76
N ALA A 218 -3.30 25.84 11.26
CA ALA A 218 -3.42 26.23 9.86
C ALA A 218 -2.78 27.60 9.58
N TYR A 219 -2.87 28.55 10.52
CA TYR A 219 -2.23 29.86 10.42
C TYR A 219 -0.72 29.79 10.65
N ASN A 220 -0.27 28.89 11.53
CA ASN A 220 1.15 28.64 11.80
C ASN A 220 1.77 27.62 10.83
N ALA A 221 1.03 27.17 9.81
CA ALA A 221 1.50 26.18 8.86
C ALA A 221 2.73 26.68 8.09
N SER A 222 3.84 26.00 8.33
CA SER A 222 5.09 26.14 7.60
C SER A 222 5.48 24.81 6.96
N TYR A 223 6.31 24.85 5.93
CA TYR A 223 6.84 23.64 5.30
C TYR A 223 7.53 22.75 6.35
N ALA A 224 8.34 23.33 7.23
CA ALA A 224 9.05 22.61 8.27
C ALA A 224 8.12 21.90 9.27
N ALA A 225 7.03 22.54 9.70
CA ALA A 225 6.10 21.96 10.67
C ALA A 225 5.31 20.77 10.10
N ILE A 226 5.05 20.77 8.80
CA ILE A 226 4.23 19.75 8.13
C ILE A 226 5.08 18.57 7.62
N LEU A 227 6.39 18.77 7.44
CA LEU A 227 7.33 17.77 6.94
C LEU A 227 7.25 16.40 7.64
N PRO A 228 7.23 16.30 8.99
CA PRO A 228 7.22 15.00 9.66
C PRO A 228 6.03 14.12 9.25
N VAL A 229 4.84 14.71 9.20
CA VAL A 229 3.62 14.01 8.76
C VAL A 229 3.76 13.64 7.28
N THR A 230 4.06 14.61 6.42
CA THR A 230 4.10 14.37 4.96
C THR A 230 5.23 13.45 4.53
N THR A 231 6.27 13.28 5.34
CA THR A 231 7.34 12.29 5.10
C THR A 231 6.78 10.87 5.09
N LEU A 232 5.90 10.55 6.06
CA LEU A 232 5.26 9.24 6.11
C LEU A 232 4.38 8.98 4.89
N PHE A 233 3.60 9.98 4.47
CA PHE A 233 2.80 9.92 3.24
C PHE A 233 3.68 9.80 1.99
N GLY A 234 4.79 10.53 1.94
CA GLY A 234 5.73 10.50 0.83
C GLY A 234 6.37 9.12 0.65
N ILE A 235 6.85 8.52 1.74
CA ILE A 235 7.39 7.15 1.77
C ILE A 235 6.34 6.14 1.32
N ALA A 236 5.12 6.22 1.87
CA ALA A 236 4.05 5.28 1.53
C ALA A 236 3.61 5.41 0.07
N ALA A 237 3.43 6.63 -0.44
CA ALA A 237 3.08 6.86 -1.83
C ALA A 237 4.18 6.40 -2.78
N SER A 238 5.44 6.68 -2.48
CA SER A 238 6.59 6.18 -3.27
C SER A 238 6.61 4.65 -3.29
N THR A 239 6.46 4.00 -2.14
CA THR A 239 6.50 2.54 -2.05
C THR A 239 5.31 1.89 -2.76
N PHE A 240 4.12 2.46 -2.63
CA PHE A 240 2.90 1.89 -3.22
C PHE A 240 2.78 2.13 -4.73
N ILE A 241 3.18 3.32 -5.19
CA ILE A 241 2.98 3.76 -6.58
C ILE A 241 4.24 3.49 -7.42
N PHE A 242 5.41 3.96 -6.96
CA PHE A 242 6.64 3.91 -7.76
C PHE A 242 7.27 2.52 -7.79
N ALA A 243 7.31 1.78 -6.68
CA ALA A 243 8.02 0.51 -6.66
C ALA A 243 7.45 -0.55 -7.65
N PRO A 244 6.11 -0.72 -7.75
CA PRO A 244 5.52 -1.58 -8.77
C PRO A 244 5.70 -1.04 -10.19
N PHE A 245 5.67 0.29 -10.36
CA PHE A 245 5.89 0.93 -11.65
C PHE A 245 7.31 0.72 -12.17
N ALA A 246 8.33 0.98 -11.35
CA ALA A 246 9.74 0.84 -11.72
C ALA A 246 10.10 -0.60 -12.13
N THR A 247 9.54 -1.59 -11.44
CA THR A 247 9.84 -3.01 -11.63
C THR A 247 8.96 -3.73 -12.65
N THR A 248 8.00 -3.04 -13.26
CA THR A 248 7.16 -3.62 -14.31
C THR A 248 7.96 -3.73 -15.61
N ALA A 249 8.15 -4.96 -16.09
CA ALA A 249 8.80 -5.25 -17.36
C ALA A 249 7.99 -4.72 -18.54
N ARG A 250 8.67 -4.44 -19.66
CA ARG A 250 8.01 -4.31 -20.96
C ARG A 250 7.29 -5.62 -21.30
N ALA A 251 6.04 -5.51 -21.70
CA ALA A 251 5.20 -6.66 -22.04
C ALA A 251 5.00 -6.76 -23.55
N LYS A 252 4.58 -7.93 -24.05
CA LYS A 252 4.28 -8.12 -25.48
C LYS A 252 3.14 -7.20 -25.95
N GLU A 253 2.26 -6.83 -25.04
CA GLU A 253 1.19 -5.86 -25.29
C GLU A 253 1.74 -4.46 -25.60
N ASP A 254 2.96 -4.13 -25.16
CA ASP A 254 3.60 -2.85 -25.48
C ASP A 254 4.06 -2.79 -26.94
N ASP A 255 4.32 -3.93 -27.56
CA ASP A 255 4.75 -3.97 -28.97
C ASP A 255 3.61 -3.62 -29.91
N LYS A 256 2.36 -3.95 -29.53
CA LYS A 256 1.15 -3.50 -30.23
C LYS A 256 1.01 -1.99 -30.25
N LEU A 257 1.71 -1.28 -29.34
CA LEU A 257 1.67 0.17 -29.35
C LEU A 257 2.44 0.79 -30.50
N ASN A 258 3.41 0.06 -31.07
CA ASN A 258 4.14 0.49 -32.26
C ASN A 258 3.37 0.21 -33.55
N GLU A 259 2.26 -0.56 -33.47
CA GLU A 259 1.42 -0.90 -34.62
C GLU A 259 0.34 0.15 -34.91
N PHE A 260 0.14 1.13 -34.00
CA PHE A 260 -0.84 2.19 -34.20
C PHE A 260 -0.37 3.19 -35.27
N ASP A 261 -1.11 3.25 -36.38
CA ASP A 261 -0.91 4.25 -37.43
C ASP A 261 -1.90 5.43 -37.26
N PRO A 262 -1.43 6.61 -36.82
CA PRO A 262 -2.30 7.77 -36.62
C PRO A 262 -2.91 8.31 -37.93
N VAL A 263 -2.35 7.97 -39.09
CA VAL A 263 -2.81 8.44 -40.41
C VAL A 263 -3.98 7.59 -40.92
N ALA A 264 -3.95 6.30 -40.64
CA ALA A 264 -4.99 5.35 -41.05
C ALA A 264 -6.10 5.14 -40.00
N ALA A 265 -5.86 5.55 -38.75
CA ALA A 265 -6.80 5.36 -37.65
C ALA A 265 -8.07 6.23 -37.77
N SER A 266 -9.21 5.65 -37.39
CA SER A 266 -10.45 6.40 -37.22
C SER A 266 -10.35 7.37 -36.04
N LEU A 267 -11.22 8.39 -36.02
CA LEU A 267 -11.26 9.37 -34.93
C LEU A 267 -11.52 8.70 -33.56
N GLY A 268 -12.33 7.63 -33.53
CA GLY A 268 -12.58 6.85 -32.31
C GLY A 268 -11.35 6.08 -31.83
N GLU A 269 -10.62 5.45 -32.75
CA GLU A 269 -9.35 4.77 -32.44
C GLU A 269 -8.30 5.76 -31.94
N THR A 270 -8.18 6.93 -32.57
CA THR A 270 -7.26 7.99 -32.14
C THR A 270 -7.60 8.56 -30.77
N VAL A 271 -8.89 8.73 -30.45
CA VAL A 271 -9.32 9.15 -29.10
C VAL A 271 -9.02 8.07 -28.08
N TRP A 272 -9.37 6.81 -28.37
CA TRP A 272 -9.07 5.69 -27.47
C TRP A 272 -7.56 5.52 -27.24
N TRP A 273 -6.77 5.70 -28.30
CA TRP A 273 -5.32 5.68 -28.26
C TRP A 273 -4.75 6.76 -27.35
N ASN A 274 -5.21 8.00 -27.46
CA ASN A 274 -4.77 9.08 -26.58
C ASN A 274 -5.16 8.87 -25.11
N VAL A 275 -6.30 8.20 -24.86
CA VAL A 275 -6.78 7.96 -23.49
C VAL A 275 -6.13 6.73 -22.85
N TRP A 276 -5.82 5.67 -23.60
CA TRP A 276 -5.41 4.38 -23.04
C TRP A 276 -4.31 3.63 -23.80
N GLY A 277 -3.72 4.24 -24.83
CA GLY A 277 -2.56 3.75 -25.61
C GLY A 277 -1.23 3.84 -24.85
N TYR A 278 -1.25 3.62 -23.54
CA TYR A 278 -0.07 3.65 -22.68
C TYR A 278 0.57 2.26 -22.53
N THR A 279 1.86 2.24 -22.20
CA THR A 279 2.59 1.01 -21.85
C THR A 279 1.99 0.34 -20.61
N VAL A 280 2.23 -0.96 -20.46
CA VAL A 280 1.82 -1.73 -19.27
C VAL A 280 2.40 -1.09 -18.01
N LYS A 281 3.66 -0.66 -18.07
CA LYS A 281 4.36 0.11 -17.02
C LYS A 281 3.57 1.37 -16.64
N THR A 282 3.24 2.23 -17.60
CA THR A 282 2.45 3.45 -17.34
C THR A 282 1.03 3.15 -16.85
N LYS A 283 0.40 2.07 -17.30
CA LYS A 283 -0.90 1.63 -16.78
C LYS A 283 -0.83 1.21 -15.31
N VAL A 284 0.30 0.66 -14.83
CA VAL A 284 0.50 0.33 -13.42
C VAL A 284 0.52 1.59 -12.56
N VAL A 285 1.28 2.62 -12.94
CA VAL A 285 1.32 3.88 -12.17
C VAL A 285 -0.06 4.53 -12.14
N ILE A 286 -0.75 4.64 -13.29
CA ILE A 286 -2.10 5.21 -13.38
C ILE A 286 -3.07 4.45 -12.46
N ARG A 287 -3.09 3.12 -12.51
CA ARG A 287 -3.98 2.30 -11.67
C ARG A 287 -3.69 2.49 -10.19
N ARG A 288 -2.42 2.44 -9.78
CA ARG A 288 -2.01 2.61 -8.38
C ARG A 288 -2.39 4.00 -7.87
N THR A 289 -2.16 5.04 -8.66
CA THR A 289 -2.56 6.41 -8.34
C THR A 289 -4.06 6.57 -8.19
N ILE A 290 -4.86 6.03 -9.12
CA ILE A 290 -6.33 6.06 -9.04
C ILE A 290 -6.81 5.34 -7.78
N VAL A 291 -6.26 4.16 -7.48
CA VAL A 291 -6.62 3.41 -6.27
C VAL A 291 -6.31 4.20 -5.02
N VAL A 292 -5.11 4.76 -4.86
CA VAL A 292 -4.77 5.59 -3.69
C VAL A 292 -5.70 6.79 -3.61
N ALA A 293 -5.85 7.56 -4.68
CA ALA A 293 -6.67 8.78 -4.66
C ALA A 293 -8.12 8.49 -4.29
N LEU A 294 -8.73 7.43 -4.86
CA LEU A 294 -10.11 7.05 -4.59
C LEU A 294 -10.27 6.54 -3.15
N VAL A 295 -9.42 5.61 -2.71
CA VAL A 295 -9.53 5.02 -1.38
C VAL A 295 -9.28 6.09 -0.31
N THR A 296 -8.27 6.95 -0.51
CA THR A 296 -8.02 8.11 0.36
C THR A 296 -9.19 9.07 0.37
N ALA A 297 -9.77 9.41 -0.79
CA ALA A 297 -10.91 10.33 -0.85
C ALA A 297 -12.13 9.77 -0.10
N VAL A 298 -12.54 8.54 -0.42
CA VAL A 298 -13.74 7.94 0.17
C VAL A 298 -13.55 7.67 1.65
N ASN A 299 -12.39 7.12 2.05
CA ASN A 299 -12.14 6.84 3.46
C ASN A 299 -12.10 8.14 4.28
N THR A 300 -11.36 9.16 3.81
CA THR A 300 -11.30 10.46 4.50
C THR A 300 -12.68 11.11 4.59
N PHE A 301 -13.47 11.05 3.51
CA PHE A 301 -14.83 11.57 3.49
C PHE A 301 -15.75 10.84 4.48
N LEU A 302 -15.74 9.50 4.50
CA LEU A 302 -16.56 8.71 5.40
C LEU A 302 -16.12 8.92 6.85
N ALA A 303 -14.82 8.91 7.12
CA ALA A 303 -14.29 9.18 8.45
C ALA A 303 -14.71 10.58 8.92
N SER A 304 -14.52 11.64 8.13
CA SER A 304 -14.95 12.98 8.52
C SER A 304 -16.47 13.13 8.67
N SER A 305 -17.27 12.65 7.72
CA SER A 305 -18.73 12.91 7.69
C SER A 305 -19.57 11.96 8.55
N LYS A 306 -19.09 10.74 8.80
CA LYS A 306 -19.82 9.71 9.53
C LYS A 306 -19.26 9.45 10.92
N THR A 307 -17.97 9.63 11.14
CA THR A 307 -17.36 9.34 12.44
C THR A 307 -17.14 10.58 13.32
N LEU A 308 -17.14 11.80 12.77
CA LEU A 308 -16.99 13.01 13.59
C LEU A 308 -18.33 13.70 13.86
N TYR A 309 -18.44 14.32 15.03
CA TYR A 309 -19.60 15.14 15.36
C TYR A 309 -19.61 16.44 14.57
N ARG A 310 -20.79 16.79 14.05
CA ARG A 310 -21.13 18.10 13.47
C ARG A 310 -20.21 18.56 12.33
N VAL A 311 -19.87 17.60 11.45
CA VAL A 311 -19.17 17.84 10.19
C VAL A 311 -20.16 17.77 9.05
N ASP A 312 -20.22 18.82 8.23
CA ASP A 312 -21.01 18.82 7.00
C ASP A 312 -20.32 18.00 5.89
N ALA A 313 -21.14 17.33 5.07
CA ALA A 313 -20.67 16.49 3.98
C ALA A 313 -19.87 17.30 2.94
N SER A 314 -20.24 18.56 2.69
CA SER A 314 -19.50 19.39 1.73
C SER A 314 -18.08 19.70 2.23
N GLY A 315 -17.93 20.01 3.52
CA GLY A 315 -16.62 20.21 4.15
C GLY A 315 -15.77 18.95 4.12
N ALA A 316 -16.35 17.81 4.47
CA ALA A 316 -15.69 16.51 4.40
C ALA A 316 -15.19 16.19 2.98
N ALA A 317 -15.99 16.49 1.95
CA ALA A 317 -15.62 16.27 0.56
C ALA A 317 -14.44 17.14 0.13
N VAL A 318 -14.42 18.42 0.50
CA VAL A 318 -13.30 19.32 0.18
C VAL A 318 -12.04 18.91 0.92
N TYR A 319 -12.16 18.55 2.21
CA TYR A 319 -11.02 18.06 2.99
C TYR A 319 -10.42 16.78 2.39
N ALA A 320 -11.25 15.79 2.07
CA ALA A 320 -10.82 14.58 1.39
C ALA A 320 -10.19 14.86 0.01
N GLY A 321 -10.74 15.84 -0.72
CA GLY A 321 -10.24 16.27 -2.02
C GLY A 321 -8.80 16.78 -1.98
N VAL A 322 -8.38 17.46 -0.91
CA VAL A 322 -6.99 17.93 -0.74
C VAL A 322 -6.01 16.75 -0.73
N TRP A 323 -6.32 15.71 0.03
CA TRP A 323 -5.46 14.53 0.17
C TRP A 323 -5.46 13.67 -1.09
N ALA A 324 -6.63 13.51 -1.73
CA ALA A 324 -6.72 12.83 -3.02
C ALA A 324 -5.95 13.57 -4.11
N PHE A 325 -6.02 14.91 -4.13
CA PHE A 325 -5.26 15.74 -5.06
C PHE A 325 -3.75 15.60 -4.83
N ALA A 326 -3.29 15.57 -3.57
CA ALA A 326 -1.89 15.29 -3.25
C ALA A 326 -1.44 13.92 -3.78
N ALA A 327 -2.26 12.87 -3.59
CA ALA A 327 -1.98 11.54 -4.11
C ALA A 327 -1.89 11.50 -5.66
N ILE A 328 -2.77 12.22 -6.35
CA ILE A 328 -2.74 12.34 -7.82
C ILE A 328 -1.47 13.04 -8.27
N CYS A 329 -1.14 14.20 -7.68
CA CYS A 329 0.09 14.94 -8.00
C CYS A 329 1.34 14.10 -7.74
N SER A 330 1.39 13.35 -6.64
CA SER A 330 2.48 12.42 -6.34
C SER A 330 2.56 11.31 -7.39
N GLY A 331 1.43 10.74 -7.80
CA GLY A 331 1.40 9.75 -8.87
C GLY A 331 1.93 10.26 -10.21
N ILE A 332 1.53 11.48 -10.59
CA ILE A 332 2.04 12.16 -11.80
C ILE A 332 3.55 12.39 -11.68
N GLY A 333 4.01 12.97 -10.56
CA GLY A 333 5.43 13.24 -10.33
C GLY A 333 6.30 11.98 -10.37
N LEU A 334 5.87 10.91 -9.69
CA LEU A 334 6.57 9.62 -9.69
C LEU A 334 6.53 8.94 -11.06
N GLY A 335 5.44 9.10 -11.82
CA GLY A 335 5.32 8.63 -13.19
C GLY A 335 6.33 9.29 -14.13
N PHE A 336 6.61 10.59 -13.96
CA PHE A 336 7.64 11.29 -14.74
C PHE A 336 9.06 10.84 -14.39
N VAL A 337 9.36 10.50 -13.13
CA VAL A 337 10.72 10.10 -12.71
C VAL A 337 11.12 8.74 -13.27
N GLY A 338 10.18 7.80 -13.38
CA GLY A 338 10.47 6.47 -13.93
C GLY A 338 9.95 6.26 -15.35
N GLY A 339 9.51 7.31 -16.03
CA GLY A 339 9.20 7.28 -17.47
C GLY A 339 10.48 7.11 -18.27
N ASP A 340 10.40 6.37 -19.38
CA ASP A 340 11.55 6.11 -20.26
C ASP A 340 11.96 7.37 -21.05
#